data_AF-A0A534LBG4-F1
#
_entry.id   AF-A0A534LBG4-F1
#
_cell.length_a   1.000
_cell.length_b   1.000
_cell.length_c   1.000
_cell.angle_alpha   90.00
_cell.angle_beta   90.00
_cell.angle_gamma   90.00
#
_symmetry.space_group_name_H-M   'P 1'
#
loop_
_entity.id
_entity.type
_entity.pdbx_description
1 polymer ?
#
loop_
_entity_poly.entity_id
_entity_poly.type
_entity_poly.pdbx_seq_one_letter_code
_entity_poly.pdbx_strand_id
1 'polypeptide(L)'
;MLRTAVVAAALAIISGGYLVIDAIHQFVVGDFLRIGGQLGPWAVLVGAVGIDPLSMGPVFLVIGVAQVAAATMLLLRRPWGDSLVLAFAVGTLWYLIFGTISSVIQITLIVASKGGRTINAPP
;
A
#
# COMPACT_ATOMS: atom_id res chain seq x y z
N MET A 1 -0.36 -13.86 -15.84
CA MET A 1 -1.48 -13.02 -15.33
C MET A 1 -1.95 -13.44 -13.94
N LEU A 2 -2.35 -14.70 -13.71
CA LEU A 2 -2.76 -15.13 -12.35
C LEU A 2 -1.62 -14.99 -11.33
N ARG A 3 -0.40 -15.44 -11.70
CA ARG A 3 0.79 -15.34 -10.83
C ARG A 3 1.14 -13.89 -10.47
N THR A 4 1.09 -12.97 -11.43
CA THR A 4 1.40 -11.55 -11.20
C THR A 4 0.35 -10.85 -10.32
N ALA A 5 -0.93 -11.15 -10.53
CA ALA A 5 -2.02 -10.62 -9.72
C ALA A 5 -1.94 -11.12 -8.27
N VAL A 6 -1.61 -12.40 -8.07
CA VAL A 6 -1.42 -12.99 -6.73
C VAL A 6 -0.26 -12.32 -6.00
N VAL A 7 0.89 -12.11 -6.66
CA VAL A 7 2.04 -11.44 -6.03
C VAL A 7 1.70 -9.99 -5.68
N ALA A 8 1.07 -9.23 -6.60
CA ALA A 8 0.66 -7.86 -6.33
C ALA A 8 -0.35 -7.79 -5.17
N ALA A 9 -1.34 -8.69 -5.14
CA ALA A 9 -2.30 -8.77 -4.05
C ALA A 9 -1.65 -9.15 -2.71
N ALA A 10 -0.70 -10.09 -2.71
CA ALA A 10 0.03 -10.47 -1.49
C ALA A 10 0.81 -9.28 -0.92
N LEU A 11 1.52 -8.53 -1.77
CA LEU A 11 2.23 -7.31 -1.36
C LEU A 11 1.28 -6.24 -0.82
N ALA A 12 0.15 -6.02 -1.48
CA ALA A 12 -0.88 -5.09 -1.04
C ALA A 12 -1.50 -5.49 0.30
N ILE A 13 -1.75 -6.78 0.53
CA ILE A 13 -2.27 -7.30 1.81
C ILE A 13 -1.23 -7.16 2.93
N ILE A 14 0.04 -7.49 2.66
CA ILE A 14 1.11 -7.39 3.66
C ILE A 14 1.32 -5.92 4.06
N SER A 15 1.46 -5.03 3.08
CA SER A 15 1.65 -3.59 3.34
C SER A 15 0.42 -2.94 3.97
N GLY A 16 -0.77 -3.18 3.43
CA GLY A 16 -2.01 -2.63 3.96
C GLY A 16 -2.35 -3.19 5.34
N GLY A 17 -2.14 -4.49 5.55
CA GLY A 17 -2.31 -5.14 6.84
C GLY A 17 -1.35 -4.58 7.90
N TYR A 18 -0.09 -4.34 7.54
CA TYR A 18 0.85 -3.68 8.45
C TYR A 18 0.38 -2.27 8.86
N LEU A 19 -0.09 -1.44 7.91
CA LEU A 19 -0.64 -0.12 8.22
C LEU A 19 -1.85 -0.19 9.16
N VAL A 20 -2.75 -1.16 8.96
CA VAL A 20 -3.91 -1.37 9.84
C VAL A 20 -3.46 -1.74 11.26
N ILE A 21 -2.53 -2.69 11.39
CA ILE A 21 -2.01 -3.12 12.69
C ILE A 21 -1.31 -1.96 13.40
N ASP A 22 -0.50 -1.20 12.67
CA ASP A 22 0.25 -0.06 13.21
C ASP A 22 -0.68 1.08 13.65
N ALA A 23 -1.74 1.36 12.87
CA ALA A 23 -2.79 2.30 13.26
C ALA A 23 -3.56 1.85 14.50
N ILE A 24 -3.93 0.57 14.58
CA ILE A 24 -4.60 0.01 15.76
C ILE A 24 -3.69 0.13 16.99
N HIS A 25 -2.40 -0.18 16.84
CA HIS A 25 -1.43 0.00 17.92
C HIS A 25 -1.37 1.47 18.37
N GLN A 26 -1.35 2.44 17.44
CA GLN A 26 -1.41 3.86 17.77
C GLN A 26 -2.68 4.25 18.52
N PHE A 27 -3.85 3.75 18.13
CA PHE A 27 -5.10 4.06 18.83
C PHE A 27 -5.20 3.44 20.23
N VAL A 28 -4.65 2.23 20.41
CA VAL A 28 -4.75 1.48 21.67
C VAL A 28 -3.64 1.87 22.65
N VAL A 29 -2.41 2.03 22.17
CA VAL A 29 -1.21 2.27 22.98
C VAL A 29 -0.84 3.76 23.02
N GLY A 30 -1.33 4.55 22.06
CA GLY A 30 -0.98 5.96 21.91
C GLY A 30 0.31 6.20 21.11
N ASP A 31 0.91 5.14 20.55
CA ASP A 31 2.17 5.21 19.81
C ASP A 31 2.21 4.20 18.66
N PHE A 32 2.98 4.49 17.63
CA PHE A 32 3.21 3.55 16.53
C PHE A 32 4.26 2.50 16.91
N LEU A 33 4.33 1.41 16.15
CA LEU A 33 5.40 0.43 16.27
C LEU A 33 6.75 1.10 15.93
N ARG A 34 7.67 1.08 16.89
CA ARG A 34 9.00 1.65 16.75
C ARG A 34 10.03 0.60 16.43
N ILE A 35 10.87 0.87 15.43
CA ILE A 35 12.02 0.02 15.10
C ILE A 35 13.26 0.71 15.65
N GLY A 36 13.98 0.04 16.56
CA GLY A 36 15.15 0.63 17.23
C GLY A 36 14.81 1.85 18.09
N GLY A 37 13.58 1.93 18.63
CA GLY A 37 13.10 3.05 19.45
C GLY A 37 12.68 4.30 18.67
N GLN A 38 12.73 4.26 17.33
CA GLN A 38 12.37 5.39 16.46
C GLN A 38 11.08 5.12 15.70
N LEU A 39 10.34 6.19 15.40
CA LEU A 39 9.26 6.13 14.40
C LEU A 39 9.86 5.82 13.03
N GLY A 40 9.04 5.25 12.14
CA GLY A 40 9.47 4.99 10.77
C GLY A 40 9.92 6.26 10.03
N PRO A 41 10.73 6.14 8.95
CA PRO A 41 11.28 7.29 8.25
C PRO A 41 10.23 8.26 7.67
N TRP A 42 9.00 7.77 7.46
CA TRP A 42 7.84 8.58 7.09
C TRP A 42 7.56 9.72 8.08
N ALA A 43 7.87 9.54 9.37
CA ALA A 43 7.63 10.53 10.40
C ALA A 43 8.44 11.81 10.19
N VAL A 44 9.63 11.70 9.58
CA VAL A 44 10.46 12.86 9.21
C VAL A 44 9.77 13.69 8.13
N LEU A 45 9.19 13.05 7.10
CA LEU A 45 8.47 13.73 6.04
C LEU A 45 7.19 14.41 6.56
N VAL A 46 6.42 13.69 7.38
CA VAL A 46 5.20 14.20 7.99
C VAL A 46 5.50 15.38 8.92
N GLY A 47 6.53 15.25 9.76
CA GLY A 47 6.98 16.33 10.64
C GLY A 47 7.53 17.54 9.87
N ALA A 48 8.21 17.33 8.75
CA ALA A 48 8.76 18.40 7.92
C ALA A 48 7.67 19.30 7.31
N VAL A 49 6.46 18.79 7.10
CA VAL A 49 5.30 19.57 6.63
C VAL A 49 4.43 20.11 7.77
N GLY A 50 4.90 20.00 9.02
CA GLY A 50 4.24 20.55 10.21
C GLY A 50 3.09 19.71 10.76
N ILE A 51 2.94 18.46 10.29
CA ILE A 51 1.93 17.53 10.81
C ILE A 51 2.57 16.73 11.96
N ASP A 52 1.85 16.57 13.07
CA ASP A 52 2.28 15.68 14.15
C ASP A 52 2.28 14.22 13.65
N PRO A 53 3.43 13.53 13.61
CA PRO A 53 3.50 12.13 13.17
C PRO A 53 2.57 11.21 13.96
N LEU A 54 2.31 11.46 15.25
CA LEU A 54 1.42 10.63 16.06
C LEU A 54 -0.05 10.78 15.69
N SER A 55 -0.42 11.87 15.00
CA SER A 55 -1.79 12.09 14.51
C SER A 55 -2.15 11.27 13.26
N MET A 56 -1.19 10.54 12.67
CA MET A 56 -1.36 9.83 11.40
C MET A 56 -2.17 8.53 11.48
N GLY A 57 -2.60 8.10 12.67
CA GLY A 57 -3.33 6.84 12.88
C GLY A 57 -4.53 6.65 11.94
N PRO A 58 -5.43 7.65 11.80
CA PRO A 58 -6.58 7.55 10.89
C PRO A 58 -6.17 7.39 9.43
N VAL A 59 -5.10 8.06 9.00
CA VAL A 59 -4.58 7.97 7.62
C VAL A 59 -4.09 6.56 7.34
N PHE A 60 -3.33 5.97 8.26
CA PHE A 60 -2.82 4.60 8.12
C PHE A 60 -3.95 3.59 8.07
N LEU A 61 -4.95 3.74 8.94
CA LEU A 61 -6.10 2.84 8.97
C LEU A 61 -6.87 2.89 7.64
N VAL A 62 -7.19 4.09 7.15
CA VAL A 62 -7.95 4.27 5.90
C VAL A 62 -7.19 3.69 4.71
N ILE A 63 -5.91 4.05 4.57
CA ILE A 63 -5.08 3.56 3.46
C ILE A 63 -4.90 2.05 3.56
N GLY A 64 -4.61 1.51 4.74
CA GLY A 64 -4.38 0.10 4.95
C GLY A 64 -5.61 -0.76 4.63
N VAL A 65 -6.79 -0.36 5.12
CA VAL A 65 -8.06 -1.03 4.80
C VAL A 65 -8.34 -0.96 3.30
N ALA A 66 -8.16 0.21 2.68
CA ALA A 66 -8.43 0.38 1.27
C ALA A 66 -7.48 -0.45 0.39
N GLN A 67 -6.22 -0.61 0.79
CA GLN A 67 -5.23 -1.43 0.09
C GLN A 67 -5.58 -2.94 0.19
N VAL A 68 -6.02 -3.42 1.35
CA VAL A 68 -6.51 -4.79 1.54
C VAL A 68 -7.80 -5.04 0.72
N ALA A 69 -8.71 -4.07 0.69
CA ALA A 69 -9.92 -4.15 -0.13
C ALA A 69 -9.59 -4.20 -1.63
N ALA A 70 -8.66 -3.35 -2.08
CA ALA A 70 -8.18 -3.34 -3.47
C ALA A 70 -7.54 -4.66 -3.87
N ALA A 71 -6.71 -5.24 -3.00
CA ALA A 71 -6.11 -6.56 -3.20
C ALA A 71 -7.18 -7.66 -3.33
N THR A 72 -8.21 -7.62 -2.48
CA THR A 72 -9.34 -8.56 -2.55
C THR A 72 -10.08 -8.43 -3.88
N MET A 73 -10.34 -7.21 -4.35
CA MET A 73 -10.97 -6.98 -5.66
C MET A 73 -10.10 -7.47 -6.83
N LEU A 74 -8.78 -7.31 -6.73
CA LEU A 74 -7.83 -7.82 -7.71
C LEU A 74 -7.87 -9.37 -7.78
N LEU A 75 -7.91 -10.04 -6.63
CA LEU A 75 -8.03 -11.51 -6.55
C LEU A 75 -9.36 -12.01 -7.10
N LEU A 76 -10.45 -11.29 -6.85
CA LEU A 76 -11.79 -11.57 -7.39
C LEU A 76 -11.93 -11.19 -8.88
N ARG A 77 -10.85 -10.75 -9.53
CA ARG A 77 -10.83 -10.34 -10.95
C ARG A 77 -11.86 -9.27 -11.30
N ARG A 78 -12.18 -8.38 -10.36
CA ARG A 78 -13.05 -7.24 -10.63
C ARG A 78 -12.36 -6.26 -11.56
N PRO A 79 -13.08 -5.63 -12.51
CA PRO A 79 -12.48 -4.81 -13.56
C PRO A 79 -11.73 -3.59 -13.05
N TRP A 80 -11.99 -3.15 -11.81
CA TRP A 80 -11.36 -1.97 -11.20
C TRP A 80 -10.26 -2.32 -10.20
N GLY A 81 -10.04 -3.61 -9.92
CA GLY A 81 -9.07 -4.05 -8.91
C GLY A 81 -7.64 -3.64 -9.26
N ASP A 82 -7.26 -3.68 -10.54
CA ASP A 82 -5.92 -3.27 -10.97
C ASP A 82 -5.67 -1.77 -10.82
N SER A 83 -6.70 -0.95 -11.03
CA SER A 83 -6.62 0.50 -10.94
C SER A 83 -6.61 0.96 -9.48
N LEU A 84 -7.36 0.29 -8.60
CA LEU A 84 -7.33 0.55 -7.16
C LEU A 84 -5.98 0.19 -6.52
N VAL A 85 -5.43 -1.00 -6.82
CA VAL A 85 -4.11 -1.39 -6.30
C VAL A 85 -3.04 -0.40 -6.76
N LEU A 86 -3.09 0.05 -8.02
CA LEU A 86 -2.17 1.05 -8.54
C LEU A 86 -2.31 2.40 -7.81
N ALA A 87 -3.54 2.88 -7.61
CA ALA A 87 -3.80 4.15 -6.92
C ALA A 87 -3.27 4.13 -5.48
N PHE A 88 -3.52 3.05 -4.74
CA PHE A 88 -3.02 2.94 -3.36
C PHE A 88 -1.52 2.71 -3.29
N ALA A 89 -0.92 1.97 -4.23
CA ALA A 89 0.55 1.87 -4.31
C ALA A 89 1.20 3.25 -4.51
N VAL A 90 0.66 4.10 -5.38
CA VAL A 90 1.14 5.48 -5.52
C VAL A 90 0.92 6.27 -4.23
N GLY A 91 -0.27 6.16 -3.64
CA GLY A 91 -0.64 6.82 -2.39
C GLY A 91 0.21 6.41 -1.19
N THR A 92 0.90 5.26 -1.22
CA THR A 92 1.78 4.77 -0.15
C THR A 92 3.27 5.04 -0.39
N LEU A 93 3.66 5.72 -1.48
CA LEU A 93 5.08 5.98 -1.78
C LEU A 93 5.80 6.79 -0.71
N TRP A 94 5.08 7.64 0.03
CA TRP A 94 5.61 8.45 1.13
C TRP A 94 5.88 7.62 2.41
N TYR A 95 5.37 6.39 2.50
CA TYR A 95 5.65 5.44 3.57
C TYR A 95 7.02 4.77 3.33
N LEU A 96 8.07 5.58 3.51
CA LEU A 96 9.45 5.31 3.10
C LEU A 96 9.99 3.92 3.51
N ILE A 97 10.91 3.41 2.67
CA ILE A 97 11.52 2.06 2.69
C ILE A 97 10.51 0.96 2.36
N PHE A 98 9.70 0.50 3.32
CA PHE A 98 8.86 -0.68 3.12
C PHE A 98 7.67 -0.40 2.19
N GLY A 99 6.99 0.73 2.38
CA GLY A 99 5.89 1.16 1.52
C GLY A 99 6.38 1.47 0.12
N THR A 100 7.49 2.18 -0.02
CA THR A 100 8.07 2.52 -1.34
C THR A 100 8.47 1.27 -2.13
N ILE A 101 9.22 0.33 -1.55
CA ILE A 101 9.65 -0.89 -2.25
C ILE A 101 8.44 -1.72 -2.67
N SER A 102 7.50 -1.96 -1.76
CA SER A 102 6.26 -2.70 -2.05
C SER A 102 5.47 -2.03 -3.18
N SER A 103 5.33 -0.70 -3.11
CA SER A 103 4.58 0.09 -4.09
C SER A 103 5.22 0.04 -5.47
N VAL A 104 6.55 0.19 -5.57
CA VAL A 104 7.29 0.11 -6.84
C VAL A 104 7.12 -1.26 -7.49
N ILE A 105 7.19 -2.34 -6.71
CA ILE A 105 6.99 -3.70 -7.22
C ILE A 105 5.53 -3.87 -7.70
N GLN A 106 4.54 -3.44 -6.92
CA GLN A 106 3.13 -3.50 -7.30
C GLN A 106 2.85 -2.72 -8.59
N ILE A 107 3.36 -1.49 -8.72
CA ILE A 107 3.25 -0.66 -9.92
C ILE A 107 3.86 -1.39 -11.12
N THR A 108 5.09 -1.89 -10.98
CA THR A 108 5.81 -2.58 -12.06
C THR A 108 5.04 -3.80 -12.54
N LEU A 109 4.55 -4.64 -11.61
CA LEU A 109 3.79 -5.84 -11.94
C LEU A 109 2.47 -5.52 -12.65
N ILE A 110 1.74 -4.49 -12.21
CA ILE A 110 0.47 -4.12 -12.82
C ILE A 110 0.70 -3.51 -14.21
N VAL A 111 1.66 -2.59 -14.37
CA VAL A 111 1.97 -1.96 -15.65
C VAL A 111 2.45 -2.99 -16.66
N ALA A 112 3.37 -3.89 -16.30
CA ALA A 112 3.83 -4.96 -17.18
C ALA A 112 2.68 -5.89 -17.59
N SER A 113 1.73 -6.18 -16.69
CA SER A 113 0.56 -7.02 -16.99
C SER A 113 -0.45 -6.33 -17.92
N LYS A 114 -0.54 -4.99 -17.89
CA LYS A 114 -1.40 -4.19 -18.79
C LYS A 114 -0.76 -4.03 -20.16
N GLY A 115 0.56 -3.77 -20.24
CA GLY A 115 1.29 -3.73 -21.51
C GLY A 115 1.19 -5.04 -22.29
N GLY A 116 1.21 -6.19 -21.62
CA GLY A 116 0.95 -7.48 -22.27
C GLY A 116 -0.48 -7.68 -22.79
N ARG A 117 -1.47 -6.94 -22.27
CA ARG A 117 -2.87 -6.99 -22.73
C ARG A 117 -3.08 -6.22 -24.03
N THR A 118 -2.39 -5.10 -24.24
CA THR A 118 -2.53 -4.28 -25.45
C THR A 118 -1.85 -4.90 -26.67
N ILE A 119 -0.79 -5.69 -26.47
CA ILE A 119 -0.05 -6.34 -27.57
C ILE A 119 -0.82 -7.56 -28.14
N ASN A 120 -1.66 -8.21 -27.33
CA ASN A 120 -2.37 -9.44 -27.71
C ASN A 120 -3.87 -9.24 -27.99
N ALA A 121 -4.35 -8.00 -28.08
CA ALA A 121 -5.73 -7.74 -28.47
C ALA A 121 -5.90 -7.97 -29.98
N PRO A 122 -6.91 -8.75 -30.44
CA PRO A 122 -7.20 -8.84 -31.87
C PRO A 122 -7.62 -7.45 -32.40
N PRO A 123 -7.29 -7.14 -33.67
CA PRO A 123 -7.62 -5.87 -34.31
C PRO A 123 -9.12 -5.61 -34.39
#